data_AF-A0A3C0AJ57-F1
#
_entry.id   AF-A0A3C0AJ57-F1
#
_cell.length_a   1.000
_cell.length_b   1.000
_cell.length_c   1.000
_cell.angle_alpha   90.00
_cell.angle_beta   90.00
_cell.angle_gamma   90.00
#
_symmetry.space_group_name_H-M   'P 1'
#
loop_
_entity.id
_entity.type
_entity.pdbx_description
1 polymer ?
#
loop_
_entity_poly.entity_id
_entity_poly.type
_entity_poly.pdbx_seq_one_letter_code
_entity_poly.pdbx_strand_id
1 'polypeptide(L)'
;MREKIIDSLHDNLLQRVAVVCDESVSVHELISTWLPQPFALSPWATWTLFSLIRHRQRQAFVAEIVRDRLGVRLEHLAQHGYGAHPPDKGYGVVPGLADWDYNLHGRGCCVTNRLSGVEIDVDFFEDTSDWFEPFFYQCYLSTLKTPEIWEKRLMELHPQFSDQGPPFETVELALAELQEAAFLESHSERPSIFKLAFDERALSNQMTWFETVSEDSLPLIRLAVVIGDWPMVCDLQTAEYVEVTVSEAAQQVIALREQKLISLFAEENRQKVALKGLQEINSVFLDEYITTILKQGTPAVVTVLELLLKRNDKTWCPLIHEFYQQFKPARSEDEFPSPHIWGQCLEFLFRHQYSFPEAAEVFSNVHQHCLGEAVVLALEYRPSQALKLFRAALRSEIPNNRMIAAAVLALVDQPWSHQELLDAFRESDEPDQTAECRSALLETQCSQAHQVVLDWQTRHPFQRESDEWMTFEEMSIQSLPVYLQWEMDELRERILPLRNVILPEFENE
;
A
#
# COMPACT_ATOMS: atom_id res chain seq x y z
N MET A 1 -33.06 -18.73 10.12
CA MET A 1 -32.99 -18.95 8.66
C MET A 1 -31.60 -18.57 8.15
N ARG A 2 -31.08 -17.39 8.50
CA ARG A 2 -29.70 -16.97 8.19
C ARG A 2 -28.61 -17.92 8.72
N GLU A 3 -28.65 -18.29 10.01
CA GLU A 3 -27.70 -19.27 10.60
C GLU A 3 -27.66 -20.61 9.84
N LYS A 4 -28.84 -21.17 9.49
CA LYS A 4 -28.92 -22.43 8.72
C LYS A 4 -28.31 -22.34 7.31
N ILE A 5 -28.32 -21.17 6.69
CA ILE A 5 -27.72 -20.96 5.37
C ILE A 5 -26.19 -20.85 5.52
N ILE A 6 -25.72 -20.20 6.58
CA ILE A 6 -24.29 -20.06 6.91
C ILE A 6 -23.68 -21.44 7.20
N ASP A 7 -24.30 -22.22 8.07
CA ASP A 7 -23.85 -23.58 8.40
C ASP A 7 -23.75 -24.44 7.13
N SER A 8 -24.73 -24.32 6.22
CA SER A 8 -24.75 -25.05 4.95
C SER A 8 -23.63 -24.64 3.98
N LEU A 9 -23.19 -23.37 3.98
CA LEU A 9 -22.10 -22.91 3.12
C LEU A 9 -20.74 -23.35 3.66
N HIS A 10 -20.56 -23.32 4.98
CA HIS A 10 -19.34 -23.79 5.64
C HIS A 10 -19.17 -25.30 5.50
N ASP A 11 -20.24 -26.07 5.73
CA ASP A 11 -20.24 -27.52 5.52
C ASP A 11 -19.93 -27.86 4.06
N ASN A 12 -20.45 -27.09 3.11
CA ASN A 12 -20.14 -27.27 1.70
C ASN A 12 -18.66 -27.03 1.37
N LEU A 13 -18.05 -25.98 1.94
CA LEU A 13 -16.62 -25.70 1.76
C LEU A 13 -15.75 -26.82 2.35
N LEU A 14 -16.05 -27.26 3.58
CA LEU A 14 -15.36 -28.37 4.23
C LEU A 14 -15.47 -29.67 3.42
N GLN A 15 -16.66 -29.96 2.88
CA GLN A 15 -16.87 -31.14 2.03
C GLN A 15 -16.06 -31.05 0.74
N ARG A 16 -16.03 -29.89 0.07
CA ARG A 16 -15.24 -29.66 -1.15
C ARG A 16 -13.77 -29.88 -0.90
N VAL A 17 -13.21 -29.27 0.16
CA VAL A 17 -11.79 -29.40 0.51
C VAL A 17 -11.43 -30.83 0.94
N ALA A 18 -12.33 -31.53 1.65
CA ALA A 18 -12.13 -32.93 2.02
C ALA A 18 -11.98 -33.86 0.80
N VAL A 19 -12.78 -33.65 -0.24
CA VAL A 19 -12.72 -34.46 -1.48
C VAL A 19 -11.40 -34.27 -2.23
N VAL A 20 -10.77 -33.09 -2.12
CA VAL A 20 -9.46 -32.87 -2.76
C VAL A 20 -8.39 -33.80 -2.21
N CYS A 21 -8.47 -34.13 -0.91
CA CYS A 21 -7.54 -35.01 -0.22
C CYS A 21 -7.71 -36.51 -0.59
N ASP A 22 -8.78 -36.88 -1.30
CA ASP A 22 -9.01 -38.24 -1.76
C ASP A 22 -8.34 -38.50 -3.13
N GLU A 23 -7.09 -38.95 -3.10
CA GLU A 23 -6.29 -39.23 -4.30
C GLU A 23 -6.92 -40.26 -5.26
N SER A 24 -7.94 -41.02 -4.83
CA SER A 24 -8.63 -41.99 -5.70
C SER A 24 -9.53 -41.32 -6.74
N VAL A 25 -9.97 -40.08 -6.50
CA VAL A 25 -10.82 -39.31 -7.41
C VAL A 25 -9.95 -38.61 -8.44
N SER A 26 -10.22 -38.77 -9.73
CA SER A 26 -9.43 -38.09 -10.78
C SER A 26 -9.81 -36.61 -10.95
N VAL A 27 -8.90 -35.79 -11.50
CA VAL A 27 -9.21 -34.37 -11.81
C VAL A 27 -10.41 -34.26 -12.76
N HIS A 28 -10.52 -35.14 -13.76
CA HIS A 28 -11.65 -35.15 -14.70
C HIS A 28 -12.98 -35.46 -14.01
N GLU A 29 -12.97 -36.37 -13.03
CA GLU A 29 -14.14 -36.66 -12.20
C GLU A 29 -14.53 -35.48 -11.31
N LEU A 30 -13.55 -34.77 -10.74
CA LEU A 30 -13.79 -33.52 -10.01
C LEU A 30 -14.40 -32.45 -10.93
N ILE A 31 -13.87 -32.25 -12.13
CA ILE A 31 -14.40 -31.28 -13.11
C ILE A 31 -15.85 -31.63 -13.43
N SER A 32 -16.13 -32.89 -13.80
CA SER A 32 -17.48 -33.34 -14.14
C SER A 32 -18.48 -33.17 -12.99
N THR A 33 -18.02 -33.29 -11.74
CA THR A 33 -18.84 -33.17 -10.54
C THR A 33 -19.12 -31.73 -10.16
N TRP A 34 -18.09 -30.88 -10.18
CA TRP A 34 -18.13 -29.54 -9.58
C TRP A 34 -18.37 -28.42 -10.60
N LEU A 35 -18.05 -28.60 -11.88
CA LEU A 35 -18.35 -27.64 -12.93
C LEU A 35 -19.85 -27.25 -13.00
N PRO A 36 -20.81 -28.19 -12.90
CA PRO A 36 -22.24 -27.86 -12.88
C PRO A 36 -22.73 -27.27 -11.55
N GLN A 37 -21.87 -27.26 -10.53
CA GLN A 37 -22.20 -26.87 -9.15
C GLN A 37 -21.21 -25.79 -8.67
N PRO A 38 -21.27 -24.57 -9.25
CA PRO A 38 -20.35 -23.51 -8.91
C PRO A 38 -20.39 -23.22 -7.40
N PHE A 39 -19.23 -22.92 -6.83
CA PHE A 39 -19.16 -22.50 -5.44
C PHE A 39 -19.78 -21.11 -5.29
N ALA A 40 -20.34 -20.83 -4.11
CA ALA A 40 -21.08 -19.58 -3.87
C ALA A 40 -20.18 -18.35 -3.84
N LEU A 41 -18.90 -18.52 -3.49
CA LEU A 41 -17.90 -17.48 -3.50
C LEU A 41 -17.12 -17.48 -4.82
N SER A 42 -16.72 -16.30 -5.26
CA SER A 42 -15.75 -16.14 -6.34
C SER A 42 -14.37 -16.68 -5.93
N PRO A 43 -13.48 -16.93 -6.91
CA PRO A 43 -12.09 -17.28 -6.62
C PRO A 43 -11.39 -16.25 -5.73
N TRP A 44 -11.55 -14.95 -6.02
CA TRP A 44 -10.99 -13.84 -5.22
C TRP A 44 -11.41 -13.94 -3.75
N ALA A 45 -12.70 -14.15 -3.48
CA ALA A 45 -13.21 -14.29 -2.11
C ALA A 45 -12.72 -15.59 -1.44
N THR A 46 -12.72 -16.71 -2.16
CA THR A 46 -12.34 -18.01 -1.60
C THR A 46 -10.86 -18.07 -1.21
N TRP A 47 -9.96 -17.59 -2.06
CA TRP A 47 -8.53 -17.50 -1.74
C TRP A 47 -8.25 -16.48 -0.62
N THR A 48 -9.00 -15.37 -0.58
CA THR A 48 -8.96 -14.43 0.55
C THR A 48 -9.36 -15.09 1.85
N LEU A 49 -10.43 -15.89 1.87
CA LEU A 49 -10.87 -16.63 3.05
C LEU A 49 -9.78 -17.59 3.56
N PHE A 50 -9.21 -18.40 2.66
CA PHE A 50 -8.12 -19.31 3.02
C PHE A 50 -6.92 -18.55 3.62
N SER A 51 -6.52 -17.46 2.99
CA SER A 51 -5.42 -16.64 3.49
C SER A 51 -5.74 -16.00 4.86
N LEU A 52 -6.98 -15.56 5.12
CA LEU A 52 -7.41 -15.06 6.43
C LEU A 52 -7.40 -16.14 7.51
N ILE A 53 -7.79 -17.37 7.19
CA ILE A 53 -7.72 -18.51 8.13
C ILE A 53 -6.28 -18.74 8.59
N ARG A 54 -5.31 -18.61 7.69
CA ARG A 54 -3.87 -18.68 8.03
C ARG A 54 -3.43 -17.46 8.81
N HIS A 55 -3.84 -16.28 8.38
CA HIS A 55 -3.49 -15.03 9.05
C HIS A 55 -4.01 -14.99 10.50
N ARG A 56 -5.16 -15.59 10.81
CA ARG A 56 -5.65 -15.71 12.20
C ARG A 56 -4.63 -16.39 13.13
N GLN A 57 -3.97 -17.46 12.67
CA GLN A 57 -2.93 -18.13 13.45
C GLN A 57 -1.73 -17.21 13.70
N ARG A 58 -1.40 -16.34 12.73
CA ARG A 58 -0.35 -15.33 12.86
C ARG A 58 -0.75 -14.22 13.84
N GLN A 59 -2.02 -13.80 13.84
CA GLN A 59 -2.51 -12.85 14.85
C GLN A 59 -2.46 -13.46 16.27
N ALA A 60 -2.80 -14.75 16.41
CA ALA A 60 -2.69 -15.46 17.68
C ALA A 60 -1.23 -15.54 18.19
N PHE A 61 -0.26 -15.67 17.28
CA PHE A 61 1.17 -15.57 17.62
C PHE A 61 1.55 -14.19 18.15
N VAL A 62 1.03 -13.09 17.58
CA VAL A 62 1.24 -11.74 18.13
C VAL A 62 0.62 -11.60 19.51
N ALA A 63 -0.61 -12.10 19.71
CA ALA A 63 -1.24 -12.14 21.03
C ALA A 63 -0.40 -12.91 22.07
N GLU A 64 0.20 -14.03 21.70
CA GLU A 64 1.11 -14.80 22.56
C GLU A 64 2.34 -13.96 22.95
N ILE A 65 2.97 -13.26 22.00
CA ILE A 65 4.11 -12.37 22.29
C ILE A 65 3.71 -11.29 23.30
N VAL A 66 2.62 -10.57 23.03
CA VAL A 66 2.17 -9.46 23.87
C VAL A 66 1.87 -9.94 25.29
N ARG A 67 1.15 -11.07 25.43
CA ARG A 67 0.78 -11.63 26.73
C ARG A 67 1.97 -12.24 27.46
N ASP A 68 2.69 -13.15 26.82
CA ASP A 68 3.63 -14.06 27.50
C ASP A 68 5.07 -13.55 27.49
N ARG A 69 5.45 -12.71 26.53
CA ARG A 69 6.82 -12.17 26.41
C ARG A 69 6.93 -10.72 26.89
N LEU A 70 5.94 -9.88 26.56
CA LEU A 70 5.94 -8.47 26.95
C LEU A 70 5.28 -8.24 28.32
N GLY A 71 4.42 -9.17 28.76
CA GLY A 71 3.70 -9.11 30.03
C GLY A 71 2.53 -8.14 30.01
N VAL A 72 1.99 -7.83 28.83
CA VAL A 72 0.88 -6.89 28.64
C VAL A 72 -0.44 -7.67 28.56
N ARG A 73 -1.46 -7.22 29.29
CA ARG A 73 -2.79 -7.84 29.25
C ARG A 73 -3.56 -7.33 28.03
N LEU A 74 -4.00 -8.25 27.17
CA LEU A 74 -4.76 -7.92 25.95
C LEU A 74 -6.04 -7.13 26.26
N GLU A 75 -6.78 -7.53 27.30
CA GLU A 75 -7.95 -6.79 27.79
C GLU A 75 -7.63 -5.31 28.08
N HIS A 76 -6.48 -5.05 28.71
CA HIS A 76 -6.07 -3.70 29.08
C HIS A 76 -5.72 -2.87 27.85
N LEU A 77 -5.02 -3.45 26.86
CA LEU A 77 -4.76 -2.83 25.56
C LEU A 77 -6.05 -2.52 24.80
N ALA A 78 -6.98 -3.48 24.73
CA ALA A 78 -8.25 -3.31 24.03
C ALA A 78 -9.09 -2.16 24.63
N GLN A 79 -9.09 -2.02 25.96
CA GLN A 79 -9.88 -1.00 26.67
C GLN A 79 -9.20 0.38 26.70
N HIS A 80 -7.89 0.45 26.93
CA HIS A 80 -7.18 1.70 27.24
C HIS A 80 -6.20 2.14 26.13
N GLY A 81 -6.01 1.33 25.09
CA GLY A 81 -5.09 1.62 24.00
C GLY A 81 -3.69 1.94 24.52
N TYR A 82 -3.14 3.08 24.08
CA TYR A 82 -1.78 3.50 24.39
C TYR A 82 -1.53 3.60 25.90
N GLY A 83 -2.55 3.94 26.68
CA GLY A 83 -2.46 4.03 28.15
C GLY A 83 -2.18 2.69 28.85
N ALA A 84 -2.32 1.55 28.16
CA ALA A 84 -1.97 0.23 28.67
C ALA A 84 -0.53 -0.20 28.36
N HIS A 85 0.24 0.63 27.64
CA HIS A 85 1.61 0.32 27.27
C HIS A 85 2.55 0.38 28.48
N PRO A 86 3.56 -0.51 28.58
CA PRO A 86 4.59 -0.35 29.60
C PRO A 86 5.46 0.89 29.29
N PRO A 87 5.81 1.73 30.29
CA PRO A 87 6.47 3.03 30.07
C PRO A 87 7.76 2.98 29.24
N ASP A 88 8.52 1.89 29.34
CA ASP A 88 9.83 1.74 28.69
C ASP A 88 9.84 0.64 27.61
N LYS A 89 8.68 0.21 27.12
CA LYS A 89 8.57 -0.92 26.17
C LYS A 89 7.68 -0.60 24.97
N GLY A 90 7.82 0.58 24.37
CA GLY A 90 7.12 0.93 23.13
C GLY A 90 7.61 0.12 21.93
N TYR A 91 8.91 -0.17 21.85
CA TYR A 91 9.50 -0.95 20.77
C TYR A 91 10.71 -1.76 21.27
N GLY A 92 11.12 -2.79 20.53
CA GLY A 92 12.37 -3.50 20.78
C GLY A 92 12.39 -4.93 20.26
N VAL A 93 13.43 -5.69 20.62
CA VAL A 93 13.55 -7.12 20.27
C VAL A 93 12.60 -7.94 21.15
N VAL A 94 11.86 -8.88 20.57
CA VAL A 94 10.96 -9.78 21.30
C VAL A 94 11.75 -10.67 22.26
N PRO A 95 11.45 -10.66 23.58
CA PRO A 95 12.17 -11.49 24.55
C PRO A 95 12.14 -12.99 24.22
N GLY A 96 13.32 -13.55 23.96
CA GLY A 96 13.51 -14.97 23.63
C GLY A 96 13.17 -15.35 22.18
N LEU A 97 12.92 -14.38 21.31
CA LEU A 97 12.76 -14.55 19.86
C LEU A 97 13.58 -13.45 19.16
N ALA A 98 14.91 -13.61 19.13
CA ALA A 98 15.84 -12.55 18.70
C ALA A 98 15.71 -12.12 17.22
N ASP A 99 15.04 -12.94 16.40
CA ASP A 99 14.75 -12.67 15.00
C ASP A 99 13.49 -11.81 14.81
N TRP A 100 12.82 -11.42 15.90
CA TRP A 100 11.60 -10.61 15.85
C TRP A 100 11.77 -9.33 16.66
N ASP A 101 11.39 -8.21 16.04
CA ASP A 101 11.17 -6.94 16.71
C ASP A 101 9.67 -6.73 16.95
N TYR A 102 9.31 -5.99 17.99
CA TYR A 102 7.94 -5.57 18.29
C TYR A 102 7.85 -4.04 18.36
N ASN A 103 6.67 -3.53 18.04
CA ASN A 103 6.28 -2.14 18.17
C ASN A 103 4.85 -2.07 18.71
N LEU A 104 4.69 -1.71 19.99
CA LEU A 104 3.39 -1.42 20.59
C LEU A 104 2.93 -0.04 20.11
N HIS A 105 1.74 0.01 19.54
CA HIS A 105 1.11 1.25 19.10
C HIS A 105 -0.37 1.20 19.47
N GLY A 106 -1.04 2.36 19.57
CA GLY A 106 -2.49 2.44 19.80
C GLY A 106 -3.01 1.36 20.76
N ARG A 107 -3.88 0.47 20.24
CA ARG A 107 -4.40 -0.71 20.97
C ARG A 107 -3.82 -2.03 20.46
N GLY A 108 -2.74 -1.98 19.70
CA GLY A 108 -2.20 -3.08 18.95
C GLY A 108 -0.72 -3.35 19.21
N CYS A 109 -0.19 -4.28 18.43
CA CYS A 109 1.22 -4.60 18.37
C CYS A 109 1.56 -5.04 16.96
N CYS A 110 2.55 -4.38 16.37
CA CYS A 110 3.21 -4.85 15.18
C CYS A 110 4.43 -5.71 15.57
N VAL A 111 4.63 -6.85 14.91
CA VAL A 111 5.86 -7.65 15.02
C VAL A 111 6.49 -7.83 13.65
N THR A 112 7.79 -7.60 13.56
CA THR A 112 8.55 -7.65 12.30
C THR A 112 9.67 -8.67 12.42
N ASN A 113 9.72 -9.62 11.50
CA ASN A 113 10.83 -10.56 11.42
C ASN A 113 12.04 -9.87 10.76
N ARG A 114 13.17 -9.83 11.46
CA ARG A 114 14.39 -9.11 11.05
C ARG A 114 15.08 -9.71 9.83
N LEU A 115 14.84 -11.00 9.56
CA LEU A 115 15.48 -11.72 8.46
C LEU A 115 14.60 -11.70 7.21
N SER A 116 13.34 -12.09 7.33
CA SER A 116 12.42 -12.13 6.19
C SER A 116 11.87 -10.74 5.86
N GLY A 117 11.74 -9.84 6.84
CA GLY A 117 11.03 -8.57 6.73
C GLY A 117 9.52 -8.70 6.85
N VAL A 118 9.00 -9.89 7.17
CA VAL A 118 7.55 -10.11 7.33
C VAL A 118 7.05 -9.32 8.53
N GLU A 119 5.96 -8.58 8.32
CA GLU A 119 5.33 -7.74 9.34
C GLU A 119 3.91 -8.22 9.63
N ILE A 120 3.59 -8.43 10.90
CA ILE A 120 2.24 -8.82 11.34
C ILE A 120 1.77 -7.77 12.34
N ASP A 121 0.78 -6.97 11.92
CA ASP A 121 0.17 -5.95 12.75
C ASP A 121 -1.24 -6.35 13.20
N VAL A 122 -1.52 -6.17 14.48
CA VAL A 122 -2.74 -6.63 15.14
C VAL A 122 -3.22 -5.58 16.13
N ASP A 123 -4.43 -5.07 15.91
CA ASP A 123 -5.18 -4.35 16.94
C ASP A 123 -6.02 -5.34 17.77
N PHE A 124 -6.04 -5.14 19.09
CA PHE A 124 -6.83 -5.98 20.00
C PHE A 124 -8.20 -5.33 20.27
N PHE A 125 -9.27 -6.12 20.11
CA PHE A 125 -10.64 -5.72 20.46
C PHE A 125 -11.30 -6.85 21.25
N GLU A 126 -12.18 -6.50 22.19
CA GLU A 126 -12.87 -7.49 23.03
C GLU A 126 -11.90 -8.51 23.65
N ASP A 127 -10.70 -8.08 24.08
CA ASP A 127 -9.63 -8.93 24.65
C ASP A 127 -8.99 -10.00 23.73
N THR A 128 -9.36 -10.05 22.45
CA THR A 128 -8.89 -11.04 21.48
C THR A 128 -8.10 -10.43 20.31
N SER A 129 -7.32 -11.27 19.62
CA SER A 129 -6.63 -10.99 18.36
C SER A 129 -7.40 -11.43 17.13
N ASP A 130 -8.66 -11.88 17.28
CA ASP A 130 -9.43 -12.48 16.18
C ASP A 130 -9.97 -11.48 15.15
N TRP A 131 -9.80 -10.18 15.41
CA TRP A 131 -10.30 -9.12 14.56
C TRP A 131 -9.25 -8.72 13.52
N PHE A 132 -9.62 -8.83 12.25
CA PHE A 132 -8.86 -8.36 11.10
C PHE A 132 -9.19 -6.90 10.84
N GLU A 133 -8.15 -6.07 10.81
CA GLU A 133 -8.20 -4.76 10.17
C GLU A 133 -7.70 -4.91 8.72
N PRO A 134 -8.54 -4.62 7.69
CA PRO A 134 -8.18 -4.78 6.29
C PRO A 134 -6.85 -4.12 5.91
N PHE A 135 -6.57 -2.91 6.42
CA PHE A 135 -5.33 -2.22 6.13
C PHE A 135 -4.09 -2.97 6.64
N PHE A 136 -4.13 -3.49 7.87
CA PHE A 136 -3.02 -4.27 8.43
C PHE A 136 -2.81 -5.59 7.69
N TYR A 137 -3.90 -6.26 7.31
CA TYR A 137 -3.82 -7.48 6.52
C TYR A 137 -3.23 -7.23 5.13
N GLN A 138 -3.61 -6.13 4.49
CA GLN A 138 -3.02 -5.66 3.24
C GLN A 138 -1.51 -5.39 3.38
N CYS A 139 -1.10 -4.68 4.43
CA CYS A 139 0.32 -4.43 4.73
C CYS A 139 1.10 -5.72 4.97
N TYR A 140 0.52 -6.68 5.68
CA TYR A 140 1.11 -8.01 5.84
C TYR A 140 1.42 -8.65 4.48
N LEU A 141 0.47 -8.64 3.53
CA LEU A 141 0.66 -9.20 2.19
C LEU A 141 1.82 -8.53 1.43
N SER A 142 2.04 -7.22 1.56
CA SER A 142 3.16 -6.54 0.88
C SER A 142 4.53 -6.85 1.47
N THR A 143 4.59 -7.34 2.71
CA THR A 143 5.86 -7.75 3.33
C THR A 143 6.32 -9.16 2.94
N LEU A 144 5.47 -9.94 2.26
CA LEU A 144 5.75 -11.33 1.90
C LEU A 144 6.70 -11.45 0.71
N LYS A 145 7.97 -11.76 0.98
CA LYS A 145 8.96 -12.10 -0.06
C LYS A 145 8.78 -13.51 -0.62
N THR A 146 8.29 -14.43 0.21
CA THR A 146 8.02 -15.84 -0.14
C THR A 146 6.66 -16.24 0.40
N PRO A 147 5.56 -15.83 -0.26
CA PRO A 147 4.21 -16.14 0.21
C PRO A 147 3.95 -17.65 0.17
N GLU A 148 3.18 -18.15 1.14
CA GLU A 148 2.63 -19.51 1.09
C GLU A 148 1.60 -19.61 -0.05
N ILE A 149 1.15 -20.82 -0.37
CA ILE A 149 0.25 -21.07 -1.52
C ILE A 149 -1.03 -20.22 -1.49
N TRP A 150 -1.54 -19.90 -0.30
CA TRP A 150 -2.78 -19.16 -0.09
C TRP A 150 -2.62 -17.69 -0.45
N GLU A 151 -1.60 -17.05 0.14
CA GLU A 151 -1.24 -15.66 -0.13
C GLU A 151 -0.75 -15.52 -1.57
N LYS A 152 0.02 -16.49 -2.08
CA LYS A 152 0.56 -16.44 -3.45
C LYS A 152 -0.56 -16.34 -4.48
N ARG A 153 -1.55 -17.24 -4.42
CA ARG A 153 -2.66 -17.20 -5.38
C ARG A 153 -3.56 -15.98 -5.17
N LEU A 154 -3.77 -15.56 -3.92
CA LEU A 154 -4.46 -14.31 -3.61
C LEU A 154 -3.76 -13.11 -4.25
N MET A 155 -2.44 -12.99 -4.11
CA MET A 155 -1.64 -11.90 -4.67
C MET A 155 -1.62 -11.92 -6.21
N GLU A 156 -1.69 -13.11 -6.83
CA GLU A 156 -1.87 -13.25 -8.29
C GLU A 156 -3.24 -12.74 -8.75
N LEU A 157 -4.30 -12.99 -7.97
CA LEU A 157 -5.66 -12.52 -8.25
C LEU A 157 -5.88 -11.04 -7.92
N HIS A 158 -5.10 -10.51 -6.97
CA HIS A 158 -5.12 -9.13 -6.49
C HIS A 158 -3.74 -8.47 -6.65
N PRO A 159 -3.19 -8.32 -7.86
CA PRO A 159 -1.85 -7.76 -8.03
C PRO A 159 -1.73 -6.36 -7.41
N GLN A 160 -0.60 -6.10 -6.74
CA GLN A 160 -0.29 -4.76 -6.23
C GLN A 160 -0.02 -3.81 -7.41
N PHE A 161 -0.80 -2.73 -7.46
CA PHE A 161 -0.73 -1.77 -8.56
C PHE A 161 0.20 -0.61 -8.29
N SER A 162 0.30 -0.17 -7.04
CA SER A 162 1.09 0.98 -6.62
C SER A 162 2.00 0.60 -5.47
N ASP A 163 3.22 1.12 -5.51
CA ASP A 163 4.12 1.16 -4.35
C ASP A 163 3.69 2.27 -3.38
N GLN A 164 2.92 3.25 -3.89
CA GLN A 164 2.37 4.39 -3.14
C GLN A 164 0.90 4.14 -2.79
N GLY A 165 0.61 4.00 -1.50
CA GLY A 165 -0.75 3.77 -0.97
C GLY A 165 -0.95 2.38 -0.37
N PRO A 166 -2.16 2.06 0.12
CA PRO A 166 -2.45 0.75 0.70
C PRO A 166 -2.15 -0.35 -0.33
N PRO A 167 -1.36 -1.37 0.03
CA PRO A 167 -1.12 -2.47 -0.87
C PRO A 167 -2.40 -3.33 -1.01
N PHE A 168 -2.55 -4.07 -2.11
CA PHE A 168 -3.65 -5.04 -2.29
C PHE A 168 -5.08 -4.48 -2.07
N GLU A 169 -5.36 -3.21 -2.41
CA GLU A 169 -6.66 -2.56 -2.11
C GLU A 169 -7.89 -3.35 -2.56
N THR A 170 -7.83 -4.01 -3.72
CA THR A 170 -8.94 -4.78 -4.30
C THR A 170 -9.33 -6.02 -3.47
N VAL A 171 -8.51 -6.42 -2.50
CA VAL A 171 -8.88 -7.41 -1.47
C VAL A 171 -10.13 -6.96 -0.72
N GLU A 172 -10.39 -5.65 -0.59
CA GLU A 172 -11.63 -5.16 0.02
C GLU A 172 -12.88 -5.67 -0.69
N LEU A 173 -12.81 -5.93 -2.01
CA LEU A 173 -13.94 -6.48 -2.78
C LEU A 173 -14.21 -7.93 -2.41
N ALA A 174 -13.15 -8.68 -2.11
CA ALA A 174 -13.23 -10.05 -1.62
C ALA A 174 -13.75 -10.08 -0.18
N LEU A 175 -13.27 -9.18 0.70
CA LEU A 175 -13.77 -9.03 2.07
C LEU A 175 -15.27 -8.69 2.10
N ALA A 176 -15.72 -7.75 1.27
CA ALA A 176 -17.13 -7.39 1.15
C ALA A 176 -17.98 -8.60 0.72
N GLU A 177 -17.50 -9.40 -0.23
CA GLU A 177 -18.18 -10.62 -0.67
C GLU A 177 -18.24 -11.69 0.43
N LEU A 178 -17.16 -11.86 1.20
CA LEU A 178 -17.15 -12.77 2.35
C LEU A 178 -18.12 -12.30 3.46
N GLN A 179 -18.25 -11.00 3.67
CA GLN A 179 -19.21 -10.41 4.60
C GLN A 179 -20.66 -10.61 4.12
N GLU A 180 -20.94 -10.38 2.83
CA GLU A 180 -22.24 -10.63 2.20
C GLU A 180 -22.64 -12.11 2.31
N ALA A 181 -21.69 -13.01 2.10
CA ALA A 181 -21.86 -14.45 2.27
C ALA A 181 -21.81 -14.92 3.74
N ALA A 182 -21.62 -14.00 4.68
CA ALA A 182 -21.57 -14.22 6.12
C ALA A 182 -20.49 -15.22 6.59
N PHE A 183 -19.36 -15.27 5.88
CA PHE A 183 -18.11 -15.87 6.35
C PHE A 183 -17.36 -14.92 7.31
N LEU A 184 -17.67 -13.62 7.25
CA LEU A 184 -17.13 -12.58 8.12
C LEU A 184 -18.23 -11.90 8.94
N GLU A 185 -17.93 -11.62 10.20
CA GLU A 185 -18.75 -10.82 11.13
C GLU A 185 -18.07 -9.47 11.38
N SER A 186 -18.82 -8.37 11.26
CA SER A 186 -18.32 -7.01 11.56
C SER A 186 -18.35 -6.70 13.05
N HIS A 187 -17.39 -5.90 13.52
CA HIS A 187 -17.42 -5.40 14.89
C HIS A 187 -18.54 -4.38 15.08
N SER A 188 -19.19 -4.43 16.24
CA SER A 188 -20.37 -3.62 16.55
C SER A 188 -20.09 -2.10 16.55
N GLU A 189 -18.94 -1.68 17.06
CA GLU A 189 -18.53 -0.27 17.14
C GLU A 189 -17.67 0.20 15.96
N ARG A 190 -17.08 -0.74 15.21
CA ARG A 190 -16.15 -0.46 14.11
C ARG A 190 -16.47 -1.38 12.93
N PRO A 191 -17.46 -1.02 12.08
CA PRO A 191 -17.93 -1.92 11.03
C PRO A 191 -16.89 -2.29 9.96
N SER A 192 -15.75 -1.58 9.92
CA SER A 192 -14.63 -1.81 9.01
C SER A 192 -13.70 -2.96 9.41
N ILE A 193 -13.75 -3.42 10.67
CA ILE A 193 -12.99 -4.59 11.13
C ILE A 193 -13.90 -5.81 11.20
N PHE A 194 -13.33 -6.98 10.97
CA PHE A 194 -14.08 -8.22 10.84
C PHE A 194 -13.44 -9.39 11.58
N LYS A 195 -14.18 -10.44 11.89
CA LYS A 195 -13.63 -11.74 12.32
C LYS A 195 -14.29 -12.88 11.56
N LEU A 196 -13.69 -14.07 11.58
CA LEU A 196 -14.31 -15.26 11.00
C LEU A 196 -15.61 -15.58 11.74
N ALA A 197 -16.69 -15.78 11.00
CA ALA A 197 -18.02 -16.07 11.56
C ALA A 197 -18.23 -17.56 11.93
N PHE A 198 -17.17 -18.37 11.90
CA PHE A 198 -17.22 -19.81 12.15
C PHE A 198 -15.94 -20.34 12.77
N ASP A 199 -16.00 -21.58 13.26
CA ASP A 199 -14.83 -22.31 13.75
C ASP A 199 -14.01 -22.88 12.58
N GLU A 200 -12.93 -22.20 12.24
CA GLU A 200 -12.08 -22.55 11.11
C GLU A 200 -11.12 -23.71 11.36
N ARG A 201 -11.03 -24.24 12.59
CA ARG A 201 -10.00 -25.23 12.96
C ARG A 201 -10.01 -26.48 12.09
N ALA A 202 -11.18 -26.99 11.74
CA ALA A 202 -11.31 -28.16 10.87
C ALA A 202 -10.74 -27.89 9.47
N LEU A 203 -11.05 -26.73 8.89
CA LEU A 203 -10.57 -26.31 7.58
C LEU A 203 -9.06 -26.03 7.62
N SER A 204 -8.60 -25.34 8.66
CA SER A 204 -7.18 -25.05 8.87
C SER A 204 -6.30 -26.31 8.94
N ASN A 205 -6.79 -27.36 9.60
CA ASN A 205 -6.11 -28.66 9.64
C ASN A 205 -6.03 -29.30 8.24
N GLN A 206 -7.08 -29.20 7.42
CA GLN A 206 -7.06 -29.69 6.03
C GLN A 206 -6.11 -28.86 5.15
N MET A 207 -6.07 -27.54 5.35
CA MET A 207 -5.16 -26.66 4.62
C MET A 207 -3.68 -27.01 4.87
N THR A 208 -3.33 -27.37 6.10
CA THR A 208 -1.95 -27.78 6.45
C THR A 208 -1.47 -28.96 5.57
N TRP A 209 -2.35 -29.85 5.14
CA TRP A 209 -1.99 -30.93 4.22
C TRP A 209 -1.47 -30.40 2.87
N PHE A 210 -2.13 -29.39 2.29
CA PHE A 210 -1.72 -28.80 1.01
C PHE A 210 -0.34 -28.16 1.06
N GLU A 211 0.04 -27.59 2.21
CA GLU A 211 1.37 -27.01 2.41
C GLU A 211 2.46 -28.07 2.29
N THR A 212 2.20 -29.30 2.75
CA THR A 212 3.15 -30.41 2.69
C THR A 212 3.31 -31.04 1.31
N VAL A 213 2.35 -30.85 0.41
CA VAL A 213 2.35 -31.41 -0.96
C VAL A 213 2.50 -30.33 -2.04
N SER A 214 2.86 -29.11 -1.65
CA SER A 214 2.80 -27.90 -2.48
C SER A 214 3.81 -27.83 -3.63
N GLU A 215 4.82 -28.71 -3.66
CA GLU A 215 5.73 -28.82 -4.82
C GLU A 215 5.04 -29.42 -6.06
N ASP A 216 3.93 -30.15 -5.87
CA ASP A 216 3.15 -30.75 -6.95
C ASP A 216 2.01 -29.82 -7.41
N SER A 217 1.87 -29.62 -8.72
CA SER A 217 0.77 -28.84 -9.30
C SER A 217 -0.59 -29.54 -9.19
N LEU A 218 -0.61 -30.86 -9.02
CA LEU A 218 -1.83 -31.66 -9.04
C LEU A 218 -2.78 -31.36 -7.85
N PRO A 219 -2.34 -31.33 -6.58
CA PRO A 219 -3.18 -30.90 -5.46
C PRO A 219 -3.78 -29.49 -5.65
N LEU A 220 -3.00 -28.56 -6.21
CA LEU A 220 -3.46 -27.19 -6.49
C LEU A 220 -4.54 -27.16 -7.57
N ILE A 221 -4.39 -27.92 -8.66
CA ILE A 221 -5.42 -28.04 -9.70
C ILE A 221 -6.70 -28.62 -9.10
N ARG A 222 -6.60 -29.68 -8.30
CA ARG A 222 -7.76 -30.31 -7.65
C ARG A 222 -8.49 -29.31 -6.75
N LEU A 223 -7.75 -28.52 -5.97
CA LEU A 223 -8.32 -27.46 -5.14
C LEU A 223 -9.03 -26.40 -5.99
N ALA A 224 -8.37 -25.89 -7.04
CA ALA A 224 -8.93 -24.91 -7.96
C ALA A 224 -10.25 -25.38 -8.58
N VAL A 225 -10.34 -26.65 -8.97
CA VAL A 225 -11.58 -27.25 -9.49
C VAL A 225 -12.71 -27.21 -8.47
N VAL A 226 -12.47 -27.63 -7.22
CA VAL A 226 -13.55 -27.72 -6.23
C VAL A 226 -14.02 -26.35 -5.74
N ILE A 227 -13.18 -25.32 -5.79
CA ILE A 227 -13.55 -23.94 -5.40
C ILE A 227 -14.01 -23.09 -6.60
N GLY A 228 -13.91 -23.60 -7.83
CA GLY A 228 -14.33 -22.90 -9.04
C GLY A 228 -13.37 -21.83 -9.55
N ASP A 229 -12.08 -21.92 -9.22
CA ASP A 229 -11.01 -21.12 -9.85
C ASP A 229 -10.67 -21.68 -11.23
N TRP A 230 -11.67 -21.64 -12.14
CA TRP A 230 -11.52 -22.10 -13.51
C TRP A 230 -10.41 -21.40 -14.30
N PRO A 231 -10.12 -20.09 -14.09
CA PRO A 231 -8.92 -19.48 -14.66
C PRO A 231 -7.64 -20.22 -14.27
N MET A 232 -7.44 -20.54 -12.99
CA MET A 232 -6.26 -21.33 -12.56
C MET A 232 -6.24 -22.72 -13.18
N VAL A 233 -7.40 -23.39 -13.28
CA VAL A 233 -7.49 -24.72 -13.90
C VAL A 233 -7.06 -24.65 -15.37
N CYS A 234 -7.53 -23.65 -16.11
CA CYS A 234 -7.10 -23.40 -17.49
C CYS A 234 -5.60 -23.14 -17.60
N ASP A 235 -5.03 -22.32 -16.71
CA ASP A 235 -3.61 -21.94 -16.75
C ASP A 235 -2.67 -23.11 -16.42
N LEU A 236 -3.09 -23.99 -15.51
CA LEU A 236 -2.29 -25.15 -15.07
C LEU A 236 -2.45 -26.38 -15.95
N GLN A 237 -3.52 -26.46 -16.75
CA GLN A 237 -3.69 -27.51 -17.74
C GLN A 237 -2.86 -27.18 -19.00
N THR A 238 -2.13 -28.17 -19.51
CA THR A 238 -1.47 -28.04 -20.81
C THR A 238 -2.53 -27.84 -21.91
N ALA A 239 -2.28 -26.93 -22.86
CA ALA A 239 -3.22 -26.55 -23.93
C ALA A 239 -3.80 -27.73 -24.74
N GLU A 240 -3.12 -28.87 -24.81
CA GLU A 240 -3.60 -30.09 -25.48
C GLU A 240 -4.75 -30.80 -24.74
N TYR A 241 -4.94 -30.50 -23.45
CA TYR A 241 -5.86 -31.20 -22.55
C TYR A 241 -6.90 -30.29 -21.89
N VAL A 242 -6.95 -29.00 -22.25
CA VAL A 242 -7.98 -28.09 -21.72
C VAL A 242 -9.31 -28.39 -22.40
N GLU A 243 -10.29 -28.85 -21.62
CA GLU A 243 -11.66 -29.05 -22.12
C GLU A 243 -12.32 -27.70 -22.44
N VAL A 244 -13.03 -27.62 -23.56
CA VAL A 244 -13.74 -26.40 -24.01
C VAL A 244 -14.66 -25.85 -22.90
N THR A 245 -15.32 -26.75 -22.18
CA THR A 245 -16.22 -26.43 -21.05
C THR A 245 -15.50 -25.74 -19.89
N VAL A 246 -14.24 -26.07 -19.61
CA VAL A 246 -13.40 -25.42 -18.59
C VAL A 246 -13.01 -24.01 -19.05
N SER A 247 -12.66 -23.86 -20.33
CA SER A 247 -12.36 -22.53 -20.91
C SER A 247 -13.57 -21.60 -20.89
N GLU A 248 -14.75 -22.10 -21.24
CA GLU A 248 -16.01 -21.34 -21.15
C GLU A 248 -16.32 -20.92 -19.70
N ALA A 249 -16.09 -21.80 -18.74
CA ALA A 249 -16.29 -21.49 -17.32
C ALA A 249 -15.28 -20.46 -16.80
N ALA A 250 -14.02 -20.52 -17.23
CA ALA A 250 -13.01 -19.50 -16.91
C ALA A 250 -13.42 -18.12 -17.46
N GLN A 251 -13.87 -18.06 -18.71
CA GLN A 251 -14.39 -16.82 -19.31
C GLN A 251 -15.62 -16.29 -18.56
N GLN A 252 -16.53 -17.17 -18.15
CA GLN A 252 -17.72 -16.79 -17.38
C GLN A 252 -17.37 -16.20 -16.00
N VAL A 253 -16.38 -16.78 -15.30
CA VAL A 253 -15.88 -16.24 -14.03
C VAL A 253 -15.35 -14.82 -14.20
N ILE A 254 -14.54 -14.59 -15.24
CA ILE A 254 -13.98 -13.27 -15.56
C ILE A 254 -15.10 -12.28 -15.94
N ALA A 255 -16.06 -12.70 -16.78
CA ALA A 255 -17.18 -11.86 -17.20
C ALA A 255 -18.07 -11.43 -16.04
N LEU A 256 -18.34 -12.32 -15.07
CA LEU A 256 -19.11 -11.99 -13.87
C LEU A 256 -18.36 -10.97 -12.99
N ARG A 257 -17.04 -11.13 -12.86
CA ARG A 257 -16.19 -10.17 -12.14
C ARG A 257 -16.20 -8.81 -12.83
N GLU A 258 -16.04 -8.77 -14.15
CA GLU A 258 -16.09 -7.55 -14.96
C GLU A 258 -17.43 -6.82 -14.78
N GLN A 259 -18.55 -7.54 -14.86
CA GLN A 259 -19.89 -6.97 -14.65
C GLN A 259 -20.05 -6.33 -13.26
N LYS A 260 -19.55 -7.00 -12.20
CA LYS A 260 -19.55 -6.46 -10.84
C LYS A 260 -18.71 -5.18 -10.77
N LEU A 261 -17.51 -5.17 -11.34
CA LEU A 261 -16.63 -3.99 -11.36
C LEU A 261 -17.23 -2.81 -12.13
N ILE A 262 -17.87 -3.07 -13.27
CA ILE A 262 -18.61 -2.07 -14.05
C ILE A 262 -19.74 -1.46 -13.21
N SER A 263 -20.50 -2.27 -12.47
CA SER A 263 -21.54 -1.75 -11.58
C SER A 263 -20.97 -0.89 -10.45
N LEU A 264 -19.84 -1.29 -9.86
CA LEU A 264 -19.17 -0.53 -8.80
C LEU A 264 -18.62 0.80 -9.31
N PHE A 265 -18.17 0.87 -10.57
CA PHE A 265 -17.69 2.12 -11.15
C PHE A 265 -18.76 3.21 -11.20
N ALA A 266 -20.05 2.85 -11.22
CA ALA A 266 -21.15 3.80 -11.15
C ALA A 266 -21.25 4.53 -9.81
N GLU A 267 -20.60 4.02 -8.75
CA GLU A 267 -20.49 4.64 -7.43
C GLU A 267 -19.17 5.40 -7.32
N GLU A 268 -19.21 6.73 -7.20
CA GLU A 268 -18.03 7.60 -7.23
C GLU A 268 -16.95 7.20 -6.20
N ASN A 269 -17.37 6.86 -4.98
CA ASN A 269 -16.47 6.42 -3.90
C ASN A 269 -15.88 5.01 -4.11
N ARG A 270 -16.31 4.27 -5.14
CA ARG A 270 -15.83 2.93 -5.48
C ARG A 270 -15.06 2.88 -6.80
N GLN A 271 -15.02 3.98 -7.55
CA GLN A 271 -14.33 4.08 -8.85
C GLN A 271 -12.86 3.65 -8.78
N LYS A 272 -12.14 4.07 -7.74
CA LYS A 272 -10.73 3.70 -7.50
C LYS A 272 -10.53 2.18 -7.53
N VAL A 273 -11.29 1.47 -6.70
CA VAL A 273 -11.14 0.01 -6.57
C VAL A 273 -11.72 -0.72 -7.77
N ALA A 274 -12.78 -0.19 -8.39
CA ALA A 274 -13.30 -0.72 -9.65
C ALA A 274 -12.27 -0.66 -10.78
N LEU A 275 -11.57 0.47 -10.96
CA LEU A 275 -10.52 0.63 -11.97
C LEU A 275 -9.36 -0.34 -11.74
N LYS A 276 -8.87 -0.45 -10.51
CA LYS A 276 -7.83 -1.42 -10.14
C LYS A 276 -8.31 -2.83 -10.47
N GLY A 277 -9.53 -3.20 -10.09
CA GLY A 277 -10.10 -4.51 -10.41
C GLY A 277 -10.26 -4.79 -11.92
N LEU A 278 -10.62 -3.79 -12.71
CA LEU A 278 -10.70 -3.93 -14.18
C LEU A 278 -9.31 -4.15 -14.78
N GLN A 279 -8.26 -3.57 -14.18
CA GLN A 279 -6.88 -3.80 -14.57
C GLN A 279 -6.42 -5.22 -14.22
N GLU A 280 -6.85 -5.79 -13.09
CA GLU A 280 -6.52 -7.18 -12.67
C GLU A 280 -6.91 -8.20 -13.73
N ILE A 281 -8.13 -8.03 -14.27
CA ILE A 281 -8.70 -8.97 -15.23
C ILE A 281 -8.40 -8.58 -16.69
N ASN A 282 -7.55 -7.58 -16.94
CA ASN A 282 -7.26 -7.03 -18.26
C ASN A 282 -8.53 -6.71 -19.08
N SER A 283 -9.50 -6.07 -18.43
CA SER A 283 -10.78 -5.72 -19.05
C SER A 283 -10.59 -4.84 -20.29
N VAL A 284 -11.33 -5.15 -21.35
CA VAL A 284 -11.35 -4.35 -22.59
C VAL A 284 -12.03 -2.99 -22.39
N PHE A 285 -12.78 -2.80 -21.31
CA PHE A 285 -13.48 -1.54 -21.00
C PHE A 285 -12.64 -0.57 -20.17
N LEU A 286 -11.48 -0.99 -19.66
CA LEU A 286 -10.67 -0.16 -18.76
C LEU A 286 -10.28 1.18 -19.39
N ASP A 287 -9.91 1.19 -20.66
CA ASP A 287 -9.50 2.41 -21.36
C ASP A 287 -10.68 3.41 -21.53
N GLU A 288 -11.90 2.90 -21.69
CA GLU A 288 -13.11 3.74 -21.73
C GLU A 288 -13.34 4.44 -20.38
N TYR A 289 -13.17 3.71 -19.27
CA TYR A 289 -13.32 4.25 -17.93
C TYR A 289 -12.22 5.23 -17.56
N ILE A 290 -10.95 4.93 -17.88
CA ILE A 290 -9.83 5.87 -17.76
C ILE A 290 -10.15 7.18 -18.50
N THR A 291 -10.63 7.07 -19.75
CA THR A 291 -11.00 8.24 -20.55
C THR A 291 -12.11 9.05 -19.90
N THR A 292 -13.10 8.37 -19.33
CA THR A 292 -14.24 9.01 -18.64
C THR A 292 -13.76 9.81 -17.43
N ILE A 293 -12.89 9.22 -16.60
CA ILE A 293 -12.35 9.87 -15.40
C ILE A 293 -11.53 11.11 -15.74
N LEU A 294 -10.61 11.01 -16.72
CA LEU A 294 -9.79 12.17 -17.12
C LEU A 294 -10.62 13.32 -17.69
N LYS A 295 -11.73 13.02 -18.37
CA LYS A 295 -12.63 14.06 -18.88
C LYS A 295 -13.50 14.71 -17.80
N GLN A 296 -13.86 13.96 -16.76
CA GLN A 296 -14.74 14.44 -15.69
C GLN A 296 -13.96 15.07 -14.53
N GLY A 297 -12.71 14.67 -14.30
CA GLY A 297 -11.90 15.13 -13.17
C GLY A 297 -12.40 14.62 -11.82
N THR A 298 -12.83 13.36 -11.73
CA THR A 298 -13.31 12.78 -10.46
C THR A 298 -12.14 12.47 -9.50
N PRO A 299 -12.38 12.25 -8.20
CA PRO A 299 -11.33 11.89 -7.24
C PRO A 299 -10.49 10.66 -7.63
N ALA A 300 -11.02 9.76 -8.46
CA ALA A 300 -10.31 8.57 -8.93
C ALA A 300 -9.21 8.87 -9.97
N VAL A 301 -9.01 10.14 -10.34
CA VAL A 301 -7.96 10.53 -11.30
C VAL A 301 -6.54 10.20 -10.82
N VAL A 302 -6.29 10.22 -9.51
CA VAL A 302 -5.00 9.79 -8.93
C VAL A 302 -4.69 8.35 -9.37
N THR A 303 -5.66 7.45 -9.20
CA THR A 303 -5.53 6.04 -9.61
C THR A 303 -5.38 5.87 -11.12
N VAL A 304 -6.04 6.71 -11.91
CA VAL A 304 -5.83 6.70 -13.36
C VAL A 304 -4.39 7.07 -13.72
N LEU A 305 -3.84 8.13 -13.11
CA LEU A 305 -2.47 8.55 -13.39
C LEU A 305 -1.45 7.52 -12.92
N GLU A 306 -1.64 6.88 -11.76
CA GLU A 306 -0.85 5.72 -11.32
C GLU A 306 -0.83 4.60 -12.37
N LEU A 307 -2.01 4.19 -12.85
CA LEU A 307 -2.15 3.14 -13.87
C LEU A 307 -1.46 3.53 -15.18
N LEU A 308 -1.62 4.77 -15.62
CA LEU A 308 -1.03 5.26 -16.86
C LEU A 308 0.49 5.38 -16.76
N LEU A 309 1.04 5.92 -15.66
CA LEU A 309 2.48 5.99 -15.40
C LEU A 309 3.12 4.60 -15.42
N LYS A 310 2.45 3.59 -14.84
CA LYS A 310 2.90 2.19 -14.87
C LYS A 310 2.86 1.58 -16.26
N ARG A 311 1.78 1.83 -17.03
CA ARG A 311 1.66 1.38 -18.43
C ARG A 311 2.65 2.07 -19.36
N ASN A 312 3.02 3.31 -19.07
CA ASN A 312 3.97 4.12 -19.83
C ASN A 312 3.66 4.17 -21.34
N ASP A 313 2.38 4.26 -21.70
CA ASP A 313 1.92 4.29 -23.09
C ASP A 313 1.66 5.72 -23.57
N LYS A 314 2.51 6.20 -24.48
CA LYS A 314 2.43 7.55 -25.06
C LYS A 314 1.11 7.89 -25.74
N THR A 315 0.26 6.91 -26.09
CA THR A 315 -1.06 7.17 -26.70
C THR A 315 -1.97 8.02 -25.81
N TRP A 316 -1.73 8.02 -24.48
CA TRP A 316 -2.48 8.81 -23.50
C TRP A 316 -2.04 10.27 -23.39
N CYS A 317 -0.89 10.66 -23.97
CA CYS A 317 -0.36 12.02 -23.82
C CYS A 317 -1.35 13.13 -24.23
N PRO A 318 -2.10 13.04 -25.35
CA PRO A 318 -3.06 14.08 -25.71
C PRO A 318 -4.15 14.29 -24.66
N LEU A 319 -4.65 13.21 -24.06
CA LEU A 319 -5.73 13.28 -23.06
C LEU A 319 -5.20 13.77 -21.71
N ILE A 320 -4.01 13.33 -21.29
CA ILE A 320 -3.34 13.85 -20.10
C ILE A 320 -3.00 15.32 -20.28
N HIS A 321 -2.55 15.73 -21.47
CA HIS A 321 -2.29 17.15 -21.75
C HIS A 321 -3.58 17.98 -21.70
N GLU A 322 -4.69 17.49 -22.27
CA GLU A 322 -5.99 18.16 -22.17
C GLU A 322 -6.45 18.29 -20.70
N PHE A 323 -6.30 17.22 -19.91
CA PHE A 323 -6.61 17.23 -18.48
C PHE A 323 -5.70 18.21 -17.70
N TYR A 324 -4.39 18.15 -17.95
CA TYR A 324 -3.39 19.05 -17.38
C TYR A 324 -3.71 20.53 -17.64
N GLN A 325 -4.16 20.89 -18.84
CA GLN A 325 -4.51 22.27 -19.20
C GLN A 325 -5.74 22.80 -18.43
N GLN A 326 -6.50 21.93 -17.75
CA GLN A 326 -7.58 22.35 -16.86
C GLN A 326 -7.07 22.87 -15.51
N PHE A 327 -5.84 22.50 -15.10
CA PHE A 327 -5.15 23.03 -13.93
C PHE A 327 -4.69 24.46 -14.20
N LYS A 328 -5.63 25.41 -14.14
CA LYS A 328 -5.29 26.83 -14.20
C LYS A 328 -4.79 27.27 -12.83
N PRO A 329 -3.52 27.72 -12.67
CA PRO A 329 -2.97 28.21 -11.40
C PRO A 329 -3.63 29.50 -10.88
N ALA A 330 -4.70 29.99 -11.53
CA ALA A 330 -5.23 31.33 -11.36
C ALA A 330 -6.73 31.36 -11.02
N ARG A 331 -7.36 30.23 -10.63
CA ARG A 331 -8.80 30.21 -10.31
C ARG A 331 -9.13 30.72 -8.91
N SER A 332 -8.22 30.64 -7.96
CA SER A 332 -8.11 31.48 -6.76
C SER A 332 -6.87 31.02 -5.97
N GLU A 333 -6.33 31.85 -5.05
CA GLU A 333 -5.25 31.44 -4.12
C GLU A 333 -5.66 30.21 -3.26
N ASP A 334 -6.98 29.94 -3.17
CA ASP A 334 -7.57 28.87 -2.36
C ASP A 334 -7.97 27.60 -3.17
N GLU A 335 -7.86 27.58 -4.51
CA GLU A 335 -8.34 26.48 -5.38
C GLU A 335 -7.21 25.80 -6.19
N PHE A 336 -6.14 25.36 -5.53
CA PHE A 336 -5.26 24.35 -6.13
C PHE A 336 -5.16 23.07 -5.29
N PRO A 337 -6.25 22.28 -5.20
CA PRO A 337 -6.21 21.01 -4.50
C PRO A 337 -5.62 19.95 -5.43
N SER A 338 -4.33 19.65 -5.25
CA SER A 338 -3.64 18.36 -5.53
C SER A 338 -2.31 18.52 -6.31
N PRO A 339 -1.25 19.01 -5.65
CA PRO A 339 0.11 19.06 -6.21
C PRO A 339 0.60 17.74 -6.81
N HIS A 340 0.27 16.61 -6.17
CA HIS A 340 0.59 15.27 -6.67
C HIS A 340 0.00 14.97 -8.05
N ILE A 341 -1.28 15.30 -8.29
CA ILE A 341 -1.94 15.09 -9.59
C ILE A 341 -1.25 15.93 -10.68
N TRP A 342 -0.93 17.19 -10.34
CA TRP A 342 -0.18 18.08 -11.22
C TRP A 342 1.20 17.50 -11.58
N GLY A 343 1.93 17.02 -10.57
CA GLY A 343 3.25 16.41 -10.73
C GLY A 343 3.22 15.17 -11.61
N GLN A 344 2.27 14.26 -11.38
CA GLN A 344 2.09 13.03 -12.17
C GLN A 344 1.74 13.30 -13.63
N CYS A 345 0.88 14.29 -13.90
CA CYS A 345 0.57 14.72 -15.28
C CYS A 345 1.84 15.19 -16.00
N LEU A 346 2.61 16.09 -15.38
CA LEU A 346 3.84 16.61 -15.96
C LEU A 346 4.91 15.53 -16.14
N GLU A 347 5.07 14.66 -15.15
CA GLU A 347 5.96 13.51 -15.24
C GLU A 347 5.66 12.66 -16.48
N PHE A 348 4.39 12.30 -16.68
CA PHE A 348 3.97 11.52 -17.81
C PHE A 348 4.29 12.22 -19.15
N LEU A 349 3.96 13.51 -19.25
CA LEU A 349 4.21 14.31 -20.46
C LEU A 349 5.72 14.48 -20.74
N PHE A 350 6.53 14.70 -19.70
CA PHE A 350 7.98 14.85 -19.82
C PHE A 350 8.67 13.55 -20.21
N ARG A 351 8.30 12.41 -19.60
CA ARG A 351 8.82 11.07 -19.98
C ARG A 351 8.62 10.78 -21.47
N HIS A 352 7.50 11.23 -22.05
CA HIS A 352 7.19 11.04 -23.46
C HIS A 352 7.57 12.20 -24.38
N GLN A 353 8.19 13.26 -23.84
CA GLN A 353 8.55 14.49 -24.58
C GLN A 353 7.35 15.14 -25.31
N TYR A 354 6.13 14.92 -24.84
CA TYR A 354 4.92 15.44 -25.47
C TYR A 354 4.71 16.89 -25.06
N SER A 355 4.62 17.80 -26.05
CA SER A 355 4.54 19.25 -25.81
C SER A 355 5.60 19.77 -24.84
N PHE A 356 6.80 19.16 -24.82
CA PHE A 356 7.81 19.43 -23.81
C PHE A 356 8.20 20.92 -23.65
N PRO A 357 8.40 21.71 -24.73
CA PRO A 357 8.70 23.13 -24.58
C PRO A 357 7.60 23.89 -23.84
N GLU A 358 6.33 23.63 -24.17
CA GLU A 358 5.15 24.27 -23.57
C GLU A 358 4.97 23.80 -22.12
N ALA A 359 5.00 22.49 -21.87
CA ALA A 359 4.85 21.93 -20.53
C ALA A 359 5.97 22.41 -19.59
N ALA A 360 7.20 22.58 -20.08
CA ALA A 360 8.33 23.06 -19.29
C ALA A 360 8.26 24.57 -18.94
N GLU A 361 7.37 25.35 -19.57
CA GLU A 361 7.17 26.76 -19.19
C GLU A 361 6.69 26.90 -17.74
N VAL A 362 6.03 25.86 -17.20
CA VAL A 362 5.50 25.82 -15.84
C VAL A 362 6.55 26.08 -14.76
N PHE A 363 7.81 25.66 -14.99
CA PHE A 363 8.90 25.87 -14.05
C PHE A 363 9.29 27.35 -13.88
N SER A 364 8.88 28.22 -14.80
CA SER A 364 9.11 29.66 -14.67
C SER A 364 8.22 30.29 -13.60
N ASN A 365 7.05 29.70 -13.35
CA ASN A 365 6.04 30.19 -12.41
C ASN A 365 5.25 29.02 -11.78
N VAL A 366 5.91 28.30 -10.89
CA VAL A 366 5.32 27.18 -10.13
C VAL A 366 4.45 27.72 -9.01
N HIS A 367 3.25 27.16 -8.84
CA HIS A 367 2.37 27.50 -7.72
C HIS A 367 3.01 27.11 -6.38
N GLN A 368 2.78 27.87 -5.31
CA GLN A 368 3.42 27.63 -4.02
C GLN A 368 3.17 26.22 -3.46
N HIS A 369 2.01 25.61 -3.71
CA HIS A 369 1.69 24.26 -3.27
C HIS A 369 2.40 23.14 -4.05
N CYS A 370 3.05 23.43 -5.18
CA CYS A 370 3.65 22.43 -6.06
C CYS A 370 5.17 22.50 -6.12
N LEU A 371 5.79 23.27 -5.21
CA LEU A 371 7.23 23.45 -5.21
C LEU A 371 7.97 22.12 -4.94
N GLY A 372 7.44 21.27 -4.05
CA GLY A 372 8.00 19.95 -3.77
C GLY A 372 8.05 19.05 -5.01
N GLU A 373 6.94 18.87 -5.72
CA GLU A 373 6.90 18.08 -6.95
C GLU A 373 7.75 18.71 -8.06
N ALA A 374 7.76 20.05 -8.14
CA ALA A 374 8.50 20.78 -9.16
C ALA A 374 10.02 20.61 -9.03
N VAL A 375 10.57 20.54 -7.81
CA VAL A 375 12.02 20.35 -7.65
C VAL A 375 12.49 19.00 -8.16
N VAL A 376 11.70 17.94 -7.91
CA VAL A 376 11.97 16.59 -8.42
C VAL A 376 11.95 16.59 -9.95
N LEU A 377 10.88 17.13 -10.55
CA LEU A 377 10.73 17.18 -12.00
C LEU A 377 11.78 18.07 -12.68
N ALA A 378 12.12 19.21 -12.08
CA ALA A 378 13.13 20.11 -12.63
C ALA A 378 14.52 19.47 -12.56
N LEU A 379 14.88 18.81 -11.46
CA LEU A 379 16.15 18.10 -11.35
C LEU A 379 16.31 17.04 -12.45
N GLU A 380 15.24 16.32 -12.77
CA GLU A 380 15.26 15.25 -13.76
C GLU A 380 15.22 15.76 -15.22
N TYR A 381 14.35 16.73 -15.52
CA TYR A 381 14.06 17.13 -16.91
C TYR A 381 14.60 18.52 -17.30
N ARG A 382 14.85 19.40 -16.33
CA ARG A 382 15.31 20.80 -16.55
C ARG A 382 16.29 21.26 -15.46
N PRO A 383 17.49 20.65 -15.33
CA PRO A 383 18.43 20.94 -14.24
C PRO A 383 18.75 22.43 -14.09
N SER A 384 18.80 23.19 -15.18
CA SER A 384 19.04 24.64 -15.19
C SER A 384 18.00 25.49 -14.44
N GLN A 385 16.84 24.91 -14.07
CA GLN A 385 15.82 25.58 -13.28
C GLN A 385 15.69 25.01 -11.86
N ALA A 386 16.32 23.86 -11.59
CA ALA A 386 16.15 23.12 -10.35
C ALA A 386 16.63 23.93 -9.13
N LEU A 387 17.79 24.59 -9.21
CA LEU A 387 18.36 25.32 -8.07
C LEU A 387 17.44 26.43 -7.54
N LYS A 388 16.85 27.21 -8.46
CA LYS A 388 15.88 28.27 -8.10
C LYS A 388 14.66 27.69 -7.38
N LEU A 389 14.19 26.53 -7.82
CA LEU A 389 13.03 25.85 -7.23
C LEU A 389 13.38 25.24 -5.87
N PHE A 390 14.56 24.64 -5.70
CA PHE A 390 15.02 24.14 -4.38
C PHE A 390 15.06 25.26 -3.36
N ARG A 391 15.63 26.40 -3.72
CA ARG A 391 15.69 27.58 -2.84
C ARG A 391 14.31 28.07 -2.43
N ALA A 392 13.34 28.06 -3.35
CA ALA A 392 11.96 28.43 -3.07
C ALA A 392 11.25 27.38 -2.19
N ALA A 393 11.42 26.09 -2.48
CA ALA A 393 10.79 25.00 -1.77
C ALA A 393 11.26 24.89 -0.31
N LEU A 394 12.58 25.00 -0.06
CA LEU A 394 13.16 24.99 1.29
C LEU A 394 12.70 26.15 2.17
N ARG A 395 12.24 27.26 1.57
CA ARG A 395 11.72 28.45 2.26
C ARG A 395 10.20 28.53 2.22
N SER A 396 9.53 27.48 1.78
CA SER A 396 8.08 27.45 1.69
C SER A 396 7.45 27.41 3.08
N GLU A 397 6.34 28.13 3.26
CA GLU A 397 5.52 28.03 4.47
C GLU A 397 4.84 26.66 4.59
N ILE A 398 4.81 25.86 3.52
CA ILE A 398 4.19 24.55 3.46
C ILE A 398 5.24 23.48 3.82
N PRO A 399 5.09 22.77 4.96
CA PRO A 399 6.08 21.79 5.42
C PRO A 399 6.39 20.70 4.39
N ASN A 400 5.38 20.23 3.65
CA ASN A 400 5.55 19.18 2.65
C ASN A 400 6.54 19.58 1.52
N ASN A 401 6.53 20.85 1.09
CA ASN A 401 7.50 21.33 0.09
C ASN A 401 8.93 21.31 0.64
N ARG A 402 9.10 21.72 1.91
CA ARG A 402 10.41 21.68 2.57
C ARG A 402 10.88 20.25 2.74
N MET A 403 10.00 19.34 3.15
CA MET A 403 10.29 17.92 3.33
C MET A 403 10.80 17.28 2.04
N ILE A 404 10.04 17.40 0.94
CA ILE A 404 10.42 16.82 -0.36
C ILE A 404 11.76 17.41 -0.82
N ALA A 405 11.90 18.74 -0.78
CA ALA A 405 13.15 19.38 -1.20
C ALA A 405 14.36 18.95 -0.34
N ALA A 406 14.18 18.86 0.98
CA ALA A 406 15.24 18.45 1.89
C ALA A 406 15.62 16.98 1.70
N ALA A 407 14.64 16.09 1.52
CA ALA A 407 14.84 14.67 1.22
C ALA A 407 15.62 14.46 -0.08
N VAL A 408 15.24 15.18 -1.16
CA VAL A 408 15.95 15.11 -2.44
C VAL A 408 17.40 15.58 -2.30
N LEU A 409 17.66 16.68 -1.59
CA LEU A 409 19.03 17.18 -1.40
C LEU A 409 19.88 16.24 -0.54
N ALA A 410 19.29 15.62 0.49
CA ALA A 410 19.96 14.58 1.28
C ALA A 410 20.31 13.35 0.44
N LEU A 411 19.44 12.93 -0.48
CA LEU A 411 19.71 11.82 -1.41
C LEU A 411 20.78 12.15 -2.46
N VAL A 412 20.84 13.40 -2.92
CA VAL A 412 21.87 13.89 -3.86
C VAL A 412 23.24 13.90 -3.19
N ASP A 413 23.32 14.34 -1.94
CA ASP A 413 24.50 14.27 -1.05
C ASP A 413 25.78 14.86 -1.68
N GLN A 414 25.64 15.96 -2.43
CA GLN A 414 26.76 16.70 -3.04
C GLN A 414 27.09 17.98 -2.26
N PRO A 415 28.32 18.52 -2.37
CA PRO A 415 28.70 19.74 -1.67
C PRO A 415 27.73 20.92 -1.86
N TRP A 416 27.23 21.12 -3.09
CA TRP A 416 26.25 22.18 -3.37
C TRP A 416 24.92 21.93 -2.66
N SER A 417 24.47 20.67 -2.57
CA SER A 417 23.23 20.32 -1.88
C SER A 417 23.32 20.54 -0.37
N HIS A 418 24.48 20.24 0.23
CA HIS A 418 24.77 20.54 1.63
C HIS A 418 24.74 22.04 1.88
N GLN A 419 25.31 22.83 0.97
CA GLN A 419 25.35 24.28 1.08
C GLN A 419 23.95 24.90 1.03
N GLU A 420 23.08 24.45 0.11
CA GLU A 420 21.70 24.96 0.03
C GLU A 420 20.87 24.58 1.28
N LEU A 421 21.03 23.37 1.81
CA LEU A 421 20.42 22.95 3.07
C LEU A 421 20.92 23.80 4.25
N LEU A 422 22.23 24.04 4.35
CA LEU A 422 22.84 24.86 5.39
C LEU A 422 22.41 26.32 5.31
N ASP A 423 22.26 26.87 4.11
CA ASP A 423 21.84 28.26 3.92
C ASP A 423 20.39 28.45 4.32
N ALA A 424 19.48 27.57 3.88
CA ALA A 424 18.08 27.59 4.34
C ALA A 424 17.98 27.39 5.86
N PHE A 425 18.76 26.46 6.42
CA PHE A 425 18.81 26.19 7.85
C PHE A 425 19.24 27.41 8.68
N ARG A 426 20.19 28.21 8.20
CA ARG A 426 20.74 29.38 8.93
C ARG A 426 19.84 30.61 8.91
N GLU A 427 18.80 30.63 8.11
CA GLU A 427 17.91 31.78 7.95
C GLU A 427 16.88 31.93 9.08
N SER A 428 16.69 30.90 9.90
CA SER A 428 15.71 30.89 11.00
C SER A 428 16.27 30.21 12.25
N ASP A 429 15.88 30.70 13.42
CA ASP A 429 16.09 30.04 14.71
C ASP A 429 14.80 29.33 15.21
N GLU A 430 13.71 29.38 14.44
CA GLU A 430 12.46 28.71 14.79
C GLU A 430 12.58 27.19 14.58
N PRO A 431 12.25 26.35 15.58
CA PRO A 431 12.34 24.89 15.46
C PRO A 431 11.60 24.31 14.27
N ASP A 432 10.39 24.81 13.99
CA ASP A 432 9.53 24.32 12.91
C ASP A 432 10.09 24.61 11.52
N GLN A 433 10.55 25.84 11.29
CA GLN A 433 11.05 26.27 9.99
C GLN A 433 12.40 25.61 9.63
N THR A 434 13.13 25.14 10.63
CA THR A 434 14.43 24.48 10.45
C THR A 434 14.35 22.96 10.48
N ALA A 435 13.18 22.39 10.78
CA ALA A 435 13.05 20.99 11.14
C ALA A 435 13.49 20.07 9.99
N GLU A 436 12.99 20.28 8.77
CA GLU A 436 13.28 19.40 7.63
C GLU A 436 14.74 19.48 7.21
N CYS A 437 15.32 20.68 7.17
CA CYS A 437 16.74 20.88 6.86
C CYS A 437 17.66 20.24 7.92
N ARG A 438 17.32 20.33 9.22
CA ARG A 438 18.10 19.68 10.29
C ARG A 438 18.11 18.17 10.13
N SER A 439 16.93 17.57 9.94
CA SER A 439 16.81 16.13 9.72
C SER A 439 17.60 15.71 8.48
N ALA A 440 17.46 16.42 7.35
CA ALA A 440 18.16 16.11 6.11
C ALA A 440 19.68 16.23 6.22
N LEU A 441 20.18 17.28 6.89
CA LEU A 441 21.61 17.44 7.12
C LEU A 441 22.19 16.29 7.96
N LEU A 442 21.44 15.72 8.91
CA LEU A 442 21.87 14.58 9.72
C LEU A 442 21.87 13.24 8.95
N GLU A 443 21.11 13.14 7.86
CA GLU A 443 21.10 11.97 6.96
C GLU A 443 22.21 12.02 5.87
N THR A 444 22.90 13.16 5.74
CA THR A 444 24.01 13.30 4.76
C THR A 444 25.28 12.58 5.23
N GLN A 445 26.29 12.47 4.36
CA GLN A 445 27.62 11.99 4.77
C GLN A 445 28.53 13.11 5.31
N CYS A 446 28.01 14.33 5.47
CA CYS A 446 28.81 15.51 5.81
C CYS A 446 28.93 15.72 7.32
N SER A 447 30.00 15.18 7.92
CA SER A 447 30.29 15.37 9.37
C SER A 447 30.32 16.83 9.84
N GLN A 448 30.71 17.78 8.97
CA GLN A 448 30.68 19.21 9.29
C GLN A 448 29.25 19.74 9.39
N ALA A 449 28.35 19.32 8.50
CA ALA A 449 26.92 19.65 8.58
C ALA A 449 26.30 19.09 9.87
N HIS A 450 26.66 17.87 10.27
CA HIS A 450 26.17 17.25 11.50
C HIS A 450 26.54 18.08 12.72
N GLN A 451 27.80 18.52 12.80
CA GLN A 451 28.25 19.34 13.91
C GLN A 451 27.49 20.67 14.00
N VAL A 452 27.22 21.30 12.85
CA VAL A 452 26.44 22.56 12.79
C VAL A 452 25.02 22.36 13.34
N VAL A 453 24.36 21.25 13.01
CA VAL A 453 23.02 20.93 13.52
C VAL A 453 23.06 20.64 15.03
N LEU A 454 24.02 19.83 15.49
CA LEU A 454 24.16 19.49 16.91
C LEU A 454 24.46 20.73 17.78
N ASP A 455 25.32 21.63 17.30
CA ASP A 455 25.64 22.90 17.97
C ASP A 455 24.43 23.82 18.03
N TRP A 456 23.56 23.81 17.02
CA TRP A 456 22.31 24.55 17.03
C TRP A 456 21.31 23.93 18.01
N GLN A 457 21.12 22.61 18.01
CA GLN A 457 20.19 21.92 18.92
C GLN A 457 20.59 22.12 20.39
N THR A 458 21.89 22.21 20.66
CA THR A 458 22.41 22.52 22.00
C THR A 458 22.06 23.95 22.43
N ARG A 459 22.04 24.91 21.50
CA ARG A 459 21.68 26.31 21.77
C ARG A 459 20.18 26.54 21.83
N HIS A 460 19.40 25.70 21.16
CA HIS A 460 17.95 25.77 21.06
C HIS A 460 17.32 24.45 21.52
N PRO A 461 17.43 24.11 22.81
CA PRO A 461 16.85 22.89 23.33
C PRO A 461 15.33 22.93 23.15
N PHE A 462 14.78 21.89 22.55
CA PHE A 462 13.35 21.71 22.41
C PHE A 462 12.71 21.60 23.80
N GLN A 463 11.79 22.51 24.12
CA GLN A 463 11.04 22.50 25.38
C GLN A 463 9.62 22.08 25.07
N ARG A 464 9.18 20.99 25.72
CA ARG A 464 7.78 20.59 25.64
C ARG A 464 6.91 21.60 26.39
N GLU A 465 5.71 21.86 25.86
CA GLU A 465 4.69 22.66 26.52
C GLU A 465 4.13 21.96 27.76
N SER A 466 4.08 20.62 27.73
CA SER A 466 3.56 19.79 28.82
C SER A 466 4.28 18.45 28.92
N ASP A 467 4.44 17.96 30.16
CA ASP A 467 4.91 16.61 30.44
C ASP A 467 3.79 15.56 30.35
N GLU A 468 2.52 15.98 30.35
CA GLU A 468 1.35 15.08 30.36
C GLU A 468 0.78 14.82 28.95
N TRP A 469 0.89 15.77 28.03
CA TRP A 469 0.27 15.71 26.71
C TRP A 469 1.24 16.29 25.67
N MET A 470 1.29 15.67 24.50
CA MET A 470 2.10 16.16 23.38
C MET A 470 1.22 16.94 22.42
N THR A 471 1.64 18.14 22.01
CA THR A 471 0.94 18.88 20.96
C THR A 471 1.19 18.23 19.60
N PHE A 472 0.35 18.54 18.62
CA PHE A 472 0.55 18.05 17.26
C PHE A 472 1.89 18.51 16.67
N GLU A 473 2.28 19.76 16.94
CA GLU A 473 3.55 20.35 16.51
C GLU A 473 4.74 19.58 17.11
N GLU A 474 4.69 19.31 18.40
CA GLU A 474 5.73 18.52 19.07
C GLU A 474 5.84 17.10 18.51
N MET A 475 4.70 16.46 18.25
CA MET A 475 4.66 15.14 17.61
C MET A 475 5.26 15.19 16.20
N SER A 476 4.91 16.22 15.41
CA SER A 476 5.43 16.41 14.05
C SER A 476 6.95 16.57 14.05
N ILE A 477 7.51 17.40 14.94
CA ILE A 477 8.97 17.58 15.06
C ILE A 477 9.66 16.27 15.48
N GLN A 478 9.10 15.56 16.47
CA GLN A 478 9.71 14.31 16.97
C GLN A 478 9.66 13.17 15.95
N SER A 479 8.60 13.13 15.15
CA SER A 479 8.40 12.11 14.11
C SER A 479 9.11 12.48 12.81
N LEU A 480 9.65 13.70 12.70
CA LEU A 480 10.20 14.21 11.46
C LEU A 480 11.36 13.39 10.87
N PRO A 481 12.32 12.87 11.65
CA PRO A 481 13.35 11.99 11.09
C PRO A 481 12.76 10.76 10.41
N VAL A 482 11.69 10.18 10.99
CA VAL A 482 10.99 9.02 10.41
C VAL A 482 10.27 9.41 9.13
N TYR A 483 9.56 10.54 9.11
CA TYR A 483 8.87 11.02 7.91
C TYR A 483 9.84 11.42 6.79
N LEU A 484 10.95 12.06 7.12
CA LEU A 484 11.99 12.38 6.14
C LEU A 484 12.61 11.11 5.56
N GLN A 485 12.94 10.13 6.41
CA GLN A 485 13.48 8.85 5.95
C GLN A 485 12.49 8.13 5.03
N TRP A 486 11.21 8.14 5.38
CA TRP A 486 10.14 7.61 4.53
C TRP A 486 10.09 8.33 3.17
N GLU A 487 10.10 9.67 3.16
CA GLU A 487 10.12 10.46 1.92
C GLU A 487 11.39 10.19 1.09
N MET A 488 12.54 10.03 1.75
CA MET A 488 13.79 9.65 1.09
C MET A 488 13.70 8.26 0.47
N ASP A 489 13.07 7.29 1.14
CA ASP A 489 12.90 5.94 0.61
C ASP A 489 11.94 5.90 -0.59
N GLU A 490 10.85 6.69 -0.56
CA GLU A 490 9.94 6.88 -1.69
C GLU A 490 10.66 7.49 -2.92
N LEU A 491 11.55 8.45 -2.70
CA LEU A 491 12.26 9.15 -3.77
C LEU A 491 13.57 8.46 -4.20
N ARG A 492 14.05 7.47 -3.43
CA ARG A 492 15.39 6.88 -3.55
C ARG A 492 15.70 6.39 -4.96
N GLU A 493 14.85 5.52 -5.51
CA GLU A 493 15.07 4.90 -6.82
C GLU A 493 15.07 5.94 -7.96
N ARG A 494 14.31 7.03 -7.80
CA ARG A 494 14.22 8.11 -8.77
C ARG A 494 15.41 9.07 -8.69
N ILE A 495 15.87 9.41 -7.49
CA ILE A 495 16.86 10.46 -7.28
C ILE A 495 18.30 9.93 -7.31
N LEU A 496 18.56 8.70 -6.85
CA LEU A 496 19.92 8.15 -6.85
C LEU A 496 20.61 8.16 -8.23
N PRO A 497 19.93 7.87 -9.36
CA PRO A 497 20.50 8.03 -10.69
C PRO A 497 20.90 9.48 -11.03
N LEU A 498 20.26 10.47 -10.39
CA LEU A 498 20.45 11.91 -10.63
C LEU A 498 21.49 12.54 -9.69
N ARG A 499 22.02 11.82 -8.70
CA ARG A 499 22.95 12.37 -7.69
C ARG A 499 24.20 13.05 -8.27
N ASN A 500 24.61 12.66 -9.48
CA ASN A 500 25.78 13.19 -10.17
C ASN A 500 25.46 14.39 -11.08
N VAL A 501 24.20 14.83 -11.13
CA VAL A 501 23.82 16.04 -11.87
C VAL A 501 24.47 17.24 -11.19
N ILE A 502 25.37 17.90 -11.92
CA ILE A 502 25.92 19.20 -11.54
C ILE A 502 24.99 20.25 -12.14
N LEU A 503 24.43 21.12 -11.29
CA LEU A 503 23.60 22.21 -11.78
C LEU A 503 24.49 23.26 -12.47
N PRO A 504 24.05 23.93 -13.55
CA PRO A 504 24.88 24.83 -14.35
C PRO A 504 25.65 25.89 -13.56
N GLU A 505 25.08 26.37 -12.45
CA GLU A 505 25.69 27.34 -11.55
C GLU A 505 26.96 26.83 -10.85
N PHE A 506 27.15 25.50 -10.76
CA PHE A 506 28.28 24.84 -10.11
C PHE A 506 29.21 24.13 -11.11
N GLU A 507 29.01 24.27 -12.42
CA GLU A 507 29.88 23.64 -13.44
C GLU A 507 31.32 24.21 -13.47
N ASN A 508 31.57 25.35 -12.81
CA ASN A 508 32.85 26.05 -12.80
C ASN A 508 33.52 26.14 -11.41
N GLU A 509 32.96 25.47 -10.40
CA GLU A 509 33.52 25.32 -9.05
C GLU A 509 34.17 23.94 -8.89
#